data_AF-A0A2E5WKI0-F1
#
_entry.id   AF-A0A2E5WKI0-F1
#
_cell.length_a   1.000
_cell.length_b   1.000
_cell.length_c   1.000
_cell.angle_alpha   90.00
_cell.angle_beta   90.00
_cell.angle_gamma   90.00
#
_symmetry.space_group_name_H-M   'P 1'
#
loop_
_entity.id
_entity.type
_entity.pdbx_description
1 polymer ?
#
loop_
_entity_poly.entity_id
_entity_poly.type
_entity_poly.pdbx_seq_one_letter_code
_entity_poly.pdbx_strand_id
1 'polypeptide(L)' 'MKKSNNIKYLNLSFQFFIVIIFFSSVGYFMDQYFFDKVSLLTLFFPIIGFVFSLYRIYRSEL' A
#
# COMPACT_ATOMS: atom_id res chain seq x y z
N MET A 1 11.74 -24.40 -16.12
CA MET A 1 10.46 -24.10 -15.46
C MET A 1 10.35 -22.60 -15.20
N LYS A 2 9.59 -21.85 -16.01
CA LYS A 2 9.38 -20.38 -15.91
C LYS A 2 8.35 -19.97 -14.82
N LYS A 3 8.01 -20.89 -13.92
CA LYS A 3 6.82 -20.83 -13.04
C LYS A 3 7.01 -19.95 -11.81
N SER A 4 8.26 -19.69 -11.36
CA SER A 4 8.52 -18.94 -10.13
C SER A 4 8.28 -17.43 -10.25
N ASN A 5 8.55 -16.82 -11.41
CA ASN A 5 8.39 -15.37 -11.57
C ASN A 5 6.94 -14.92 -11.47
N ASN A 6 5.99 -15.65 -12.07
CA ASN A 6 4.57 -15.29 -12.00
C ASN A 6 4.04 -15.33 -10.56
N ILE A 7 4.50 -16.30 -9.75
CA ILE A 7 4.13 -16.42 -8.34
C ILE A 7 4.74 -15.25 -7.54
N LYS A 8 5.98 -14.85 -7.85
CA LYS A 8 6.64 -13.70 -7.22
C LYS A 8 5.86 -12.40 -7.47
N TYR A 9 5.49 -12.12 -8.72
CA TYR A 9 4.71 -10.92 -9.04
C TYR A 9 3.28 -10.97 -8.50
N LEU A 10 2.65 -12.15 -8.45
CA LEU A 10 1.33 -12.32 -7.83
C LEU A 10 1.38 -12.00 -6.34
N ASN A 11 2.39 -12.50 -5.62
CA ASN A 11 2.59 -12.21 -4.20
C ASN A 11 2.86 -10.71 -3.96
N LEU A 12 3.65 -10.09 -4.85
CA LEU A 12 3.92 -8.66 -4.82
C LEU A 12 2.64 -7.82 -4.98
N SER A 13 1.82 -8.15 -5.97
CA SER A 13 0.54 -7.50 -6.21
C SER A 13 -0.42 -7.68 -5.04
N PHE A 14 -0.44 -8.86 -4.43
CA PHE A 14 -1.27 -9.14 -3.25
C PHE A 14 -0.82 -8.32 -2.03
N GLN A 15 0.50 -8.21 -1.83
CA GLN A 15 1.08 -7.36 -0.80
C GLN A 15 0.67 -5.89 -1.01
N PHE A 16 0.75 -5.37 -2.23
CA PHE A 16 0.32 -4.01 -2.53
C PHE A 16 -1.17 -3.79 -2.31
N PHE A 17 -2.00 -4.76 -2.70
CA PHE A 17 -3.44 -4.71 -2.48
C PHE A 17 -3.78 -4.59 -0.98
N ILE A 18 -3.12 -5.39 -0.13
CA ILE A 18 -3.29 -5.32 1.33
C ILE A 18 -2.83 -3.97 1.87
N VAL A 19 -1.70 -3.45 1.40
CA VAL A 19 -1.18 -2.13 1.82
C VAL A 19 -2.19 -1.03 1.49
N ILE A 20 -2.74 -1.03 0.27
CA ILE A 20 -3.73 -0.02 -0.14
C ILE A 20 -4.98 -0.07 0.74
N ILE A 21 -5.54 -1.25 0.98
CA ILE A 21 -6.74 -1.41 1.83
C ILE A 21 -6.46 -0.94 3.26
N PHE A 22 -5.33 -1.36 3.83
CA PHE A 22 -4.96 -1.03 5.20
C PHE A 22 -4.78 0.48 5.38
N PHE A 23 -3.94 1.10 4.54
CA PHE A 23 -3.66 2.54 4.64
C PHE A 23 -4.86 3.41 4.25
N SER A 24 -5.70 2.96 3.32
CA SER A 24 -6.94 3.68 2.98
C SER A 24 -7.94 3.63 4.13
N SER A 25 -8.05 2.49 4.82
CA SER A 25 -8.94 2.35 5.98
C SER A 25 -8.46 3.22 7.14
N VAL A 26 -7.16 3.20 7.43
CA VAL A 26 -6.54 4.06 8.45
C VAL A 26 -6.71 5.54 8.09
N GLY A 27 -6.43 5.92 6.83
CA GLY A 27 -6.62 7.28 6.34
C GLY A 27 -8.05 7.77 6.46
N TYR A 28 -9.04 6.91 6.19
CA TYR A 28 -10.45 7.21 6.36
C TYR A 28 -10.85 7.46 7.82
N PHE A 29 -10.39 6.61 8.74
CA PHE A 29 -10.61 6.85 10.17
C PHE A 29 -9.95 8.16 10.62
N MET A 30 -8.71 8.43 10.19
CA MET A 30 -8.04 9.69 10.53
C MET A 30 -8.75 10.91 9.93
N ASP A 31 -9.23 10.83 8.70
CA ASP A 31 -10.01 11.91 8.09
C ASP A 31 -11.29 12.17 8.90
N GLN A 32 -12.01 11.13 9.36
CA GLN A 32 -13.18 11.33 10.22
C GLN A 32 -12.87 12.04 11.56
N TYR A 33 -11.69 11.83 12.12
CA TYR A 33 -11.29 12.47 13.38
C TYR A 33 -10.73 13.90 13.22
N PHE A 34 -10.08 14.20 12.10
CA PHE A 34 -9.33 15.46 11.92
C PHE A 34 -9.91 16.38 10.83
N PHE A 35 -10.67 15.85 9.87
CA PHE A 35 -11.16 16.57 8.70
C PHE A 35 -12.63 16.23 8.43
N ASP A 36 -13.55 17.05 8.94
CA ASP A 36 -15.02 16.82 8.89
C ASP A 36 -15.60 16.46 7.50
N LYS A 37 -14.95 16.86 6.40
CA LYS A 37 -15.48 16.65 5.03
C LYS A 37 -14.44 16.38 3.94
N VAL A 38 -13.16 16.33 4.30
CA VAL A 38 -12.07 16.34 3.32
C VAL A 38 -11.27 15.06 3.47
N SER A 39 -11.46 14.11 2.54
CA SER A 39 -10.80 12.81 2.56
C SER A 39 -9.37 12.84 2.02
N LEU A 40 -8.57 13.80 2.46
CA LEU A 40 -7.19 13.97 1.98
C LEU A 40 -6.30 12.82 2.46
N LEU A 41 -6.37 12.43 3.74
CA LEU A 41 -5.49 11.38 4.26
C LEU A 41 -5.84 10.03 3.64
N THR A 42 -7.12 9.74 3.42
CA THR A 42 -7.60 8.54 2.72
C THR A 42 -6.94 8.38 1.35
N LEU A 43 -6.64 9.49 0.66
CA LEU A 43 -6.04 9.48 -0.67
C LEU A 43 -4.50 9.43 -0.62
N PHE A 44 -3.87 10.18 0.29
CA PHE A 44 -2.41 10.28 0.37
C PHE A 44 -1.74 9.14 1.16
N PHE A 45 -2.37 8.60 2.20
CA PHE A 45 -1.81 7.51 3.00
C PHE A 45 -1.51 6.25 2.18
N PRO A 46 -2.40 5.77 1.31
CA PRO A 46 -2.12 4.61 0.45
C PRO A 46 -0.90 4.81 -0.43
N ILE A 47 -0.71 6.02 -0.98
CA ILE A 47 0.44 6.36 -1.84
C ILE A 47 1.74 6.27 -1.04
N ILE A 48 1.77 6.83 0.17
CA ILE A 48 2.95 6.77 1.06
C ILE A 48 3.26 5.33 1.44
N GLY A 49 2.23 4.57 1.85
CA GLY A 49 2.37 3.14 2.19
C GLY A 49 2.89 2.31 1.01
N PHE A 50 2.44 2.61 -0.20
CA PHE A 50 2.87 1.95 -1.42
C PHE A 50 4.35 2.24 -1.74
N VAL A 51 4.78 3.50 -1.68
CA VAL A 51 6.19 3.89 -1.88
C VAL A 51 7.10 3.24 -0.83
N PHE A 52 6.68 3.21 0.43
CA PHE A 52 7.44 2.55 1.49
C PHE A 52 7.58 1.03 1.25
N SER A 53 6.50 0.37 0.81
CA SER A 53 6.53 -1.04 0.45
C SER A 53 7.48 -1.31 -0.71
N LEU A 54 7.45 -0.48 -1.76
CA LEU A 54 8.38 -0.55 -2.89
C LEU A 54 9.84 -0.39 -2.45
N TYR A 55 10.13 0.61 -1.61
CA TYR A 55 11.48 0.84 -1.10
C TYR A 55 12.00 -0.35 -0.30
N ARG A 56 11.14 -0.96 0.54
CA ARG A 56 11.51 -2.16 1.30
C ARG A 56 11.80 -3.35 0.40
N ILE A 57 11.02 -3.56 -0.65
CA ILE A 57 11.26 -4.62 -1.65
C ILE A 57 12.59 -4.37 -2.36
N TYR A 58 12.80 -3.15 -2.86
CA TYR A 58 14.04 -2.76 -3.55
C TYR A 58 15.27 -3.01 -2.67
N ARG A 59 15.23 -2.59 -1.41
CA ARG A 59 16.32 -2.84 -0.45
C ARG A 59 16.53 -4.32 -0.14
N SER A 60 15.48 -5.13 -0.19
CA SER A 60 15.58 -6.58 0.07
C SER A 60 16.12 -7.37 -1.11
N GLU A 61 16.11 -6.80 -2.32
CA GLU A 61 16.65 -7.42 -3.53
C GLU A 61 18.10 -7.01 -3.85
N LEU A 62 18.64 -6.01 -3.13
CA LEU A 62 20.05 -5.59 -3.11
C LEU A 62 20.86 -6.42 -2.12
#